data_AF-A0A645EVT1-F1
#
_entry.id   AF-A0A645EVT1-F1
#
_cell.length_a   1.000
_cell.length_b   1.000
_cell.length_c   1.000
_cell.angle_alpha   90.00
_cell.angle_beta   90.00
_cell.angle_gamma   90.00
#
_symmetry.space_group_name_H-M   'P 1'
#
loop_
_entity.id
_entity.type
_entity.pdbx_description
1 polymer ?
#
loop_
_entity_poly.entity_id
_entity_poly.type
_entity_poly.pdbx_seq_one_letter_code
_entity_poly.pdbx_strand_id
1 'polypeptide(L)' 'MSLNTGHPGSITSVHSGTAYRAFQRIATLAMQSEDARSLGFEVIRNEVYTTIDIVVQMHNRKVTEIFFDPIYVANLKNQN' A
#
# COMPACT_ATOMS: atom_id res chain seq x y z
N MET A 1 -3.99 14.78 -2.76
CA MET A 1 -2.91 14.51 -1.79
C MET A 1 -2.03 13.46 -2.42
N SER A 2 -0.74 13.75 -2.62
CA SER A 2 0.18 12.75 -3.16
C SER A 2 0.75 11.94 -1.99
N LEU A 3 0.62 10.62 -2.07
CA LEU A 3 1.12 9.71 -1.03
C LEU A 3 2.66 9.65 -0.99
N ASN A 4 3.33 10.00 -2.09
CA ASN A 4 4.78 9.90 -2.26
C ASN A 4 5.54 11.24 -2.16
N THR A 5 4.88 12.38 -1.94
CA THR A 5 5.55 13.70 -1.88
C THR A 5 5.79 14.20 -0.46
N GLY A 6 6.06 13.30 0.50
CA GLY A 6 6.55 13.67 1.83
C GLY A 6 5.54 14.32 2.77
N HIS A 7 4.26 13.92 2.73
CA HIS A 7 3.26 14.32 3.74
C HIS A 7 3.08 13.19 4.77
N PRO A 8 3.89 13.17 5.86
CA PRO A 8 3.78 12.14 6.88
C PRO A 8 2.39 12.17 7.55
N GLY A 9 1.90 11.00 7.95
CA GLY A 9 0.63 10.86 8.68
C GLY A 9 -0.61 10.84 7.80
N SER A 10 -0.49 10.62 6.49
CA SER A 10 -1.63 10.44 5.61
C SER A 10 -2.48 9.23 6.03
N ILE A 11 -3.80 9.40 6.13
CA ILE A 11 -4.76 8.33 6.42
C ILE A 11 -5.75 8.23 5.26
N THR A 12 -5.98 7.01 4.78
CA THR A 12 -6.97 6.69 3.75
C THR A 12 -7.64 5.36 4.05
N SER A 13 -8.66 4.98 3.28
CA SER A 13 -9.34 3.70 3.41
C SER A 13 -9.50 3.01 2.05
N VAL A 14 -9.55 1.69 2.06
CA VAL A 14 -9.80 0.87 0.87
C VAL A 14 -10.61 -0.36 1.27
N HIS A 15 -11.51 -0.80 0.38
CA HIS A 15 -12.20 -2.06 0.59
C HIS A 15 -11.26 -3.24 0.26
N SER A 16 -10.88 -4.00 1.28
CA SER A 16 -10.09 -5.23 1.16
C SER A 16 -10.59 -6.29 2.15
N GLY A 17 -10.38 -7.57 1.81
CA GLY A 17 -10.75 -8.70 2.68
C GLY A 17 -9.73 -9.00 3.78
N THR A 18 -8.48 -8.57 3.62
CA THR A 18 -7.39 -8.71 4.60
C THR A 18 -6.45 -7.50 4.52
N ALA A 19 -5.64 -7.29 5.55
CA ALA A 19 -4.63 -6.23 5.55
C ALA A 19 -3.61 -6.42 4.41
N TYR A 20 -3.16 -7.66 4.19
CA TYR A 20 -2.22 -7.98 3.11
C TYR A 20 -2.80 -7.75 1.70
N ARG A 21 -4.09 -8.06 1.49
CA ARG A 21 -4.75 -7.83 0.20
C ARG A 21 -4.98 -6.35 -0.12
N ALA A 22 -4.87 -5.46 0.87
CA ALA A 22 -5.04 -4.03 0.65
C ALA A 22 -3.97 -3.49 -0.31
N PHE A 23 -2.72 -3.92 -0.17
CA PHE A 23 -1.62 -3.53 -1.07
C PHE A 23 -1.93 -3.89 -2.53
N GLN A 24 -2.37 -5.13 -2.78
CA GLN A 24 -2.76 -5.57 -4.13
C GLN A 24 -3.92 -4.75 -4.67
N ARG A 25 -4.94 -4.46 -3.85
CA ARG A 25 -6.09 -3.66 -4.27
C ARG A 25 -5.69 -2.25 -4.66
N ILE A 26 -4.82 -1.61 -3.88
CA ILE A 26 -4.31 -0.27 -4.16
C ILE A 26 -3.48 -0.28 -5.45
N ALA A 27 -2.61 -1.28 -5.64
CA ALA A 27 -1.87 -1.44 -6.88
C ALA A 27 -2.79 -1.59 -8.10
N THR A 28 -3.83 -2.43 -8.03
CA THR A 28 -4.82 -2.57 -9.12
C THR A 28 -5.54 -1.25 -9.41
N LEU A 29 -5.88 -0.46 -8.39
CA LEU A 29 -6.49 0.86 -8.58
C LEU A 29 -5.51 1.85 -9.23
N ALA A 30 -4.24 1.85 -8.82
CA ALA A 30 -3.21 2.68 -9.43
C ALA A 30 -3.00 2.36 -10.91
N MET A 31 -3.06 1.07 -11.29
CA MET A 31 -2.98 0.61 -12.68
C MET A 31 -4.13 1.11 -13.58
N GLN A 32 -5.13 1.82 -13.06
CA GLN A 32 -6.10 2.51 -13.91
C GLN A 32 -5.49 3.72 -14.62
N SER A 33 -4.39 4.29 -14.10
CA SER A 33 -3.59 5.30 -14.80
C SER A 33 -2.80 4.70 -15.96
N GLU A 34 -2.67 5.43 -17.07
CA GLU A 34 -1.82 5.04 -18.20
C GLU A 34 -0.33 5.01 -17.82
N ASP A 35 0.12 6.02 -17.07
CA ASP A 35 1.50 6.09 -16.56
C ASP A 35 1.84 4.85 -15.71
N ALA A 36 0.95 4.49 -14.79
CA ALA A 36 1.14 3.32 -13.93
C ALA A 36 1.18 2.01 -14.73
N ARG A 37 0.38 1.89 -15.79
CA ARG A 37 0.39 0.71 -16.68
C ARG A 37 1.73 0.54 -17.38
N SER A 38 2.37 1.65 -17.79
CA SER A 38 3.68 1.62 -18.43
C SER A 38 4.82 1.14 -17.50
N LEU A 39 4.71 1.41 -16.20
CA LEU A 39 5.68 0.97 -15.19
C LEU A 39 5.55 -0.52 -14.84
N GLY A 40 4.36 -1.08 -14.97
CA GLY A 40 4.07 -2.48 -14.70
C GLY A 40 3.67 -2.78 -13.25
N PHE A 41 2.95 -3.89 -13.08
CA PHE A 41 2.25 -4.17 -11.82
C PHE A 41 3.20 -4.39 -10.62
N GLU A 42 4.30 -5.11 -10.79
CA GLU A 42 5.23 -5.38 -9.68
C GLU A 42 5.94 -4.12 -9.18
N VAL A 43 6.30 -3.20 -10.09
CA VAL A 43 6.88 -1.90 -9.72
C VAL A 43 5.88 -1.09 -8.90
N ILE A 44 4.64 -0.97 -9.38
CA ILE A 44 3.57 -0.28 -8.65
C ILE A 44 3.29 -0.94 -7.30
N ARG A 45 3.28 -2.27 -7.23
CA ARG A 45 3.07 -3.00 -5.99
C ARG A 45 4.18 -2.71 -4.98
N ASN A 46 5.44 -2.68 -5.41
CA ASN A 46 6.56 -2.33 -4.54
C ASN A 46 6.44 -0.90 -4.02
N GLU A 47 6.09 0.06 -4.90
CA GLU A 47 5.84 1.45 -4.49
C GLU A 47 4.73 1.58 -3.44
N VAL A 48 3.66 0.80 -3.59
CA VAL A 48 2.57 0.77 -2.60
C VAL A 48 3.06 0.21 -1.25
N TYR A 49 3.90 -0.83 -1.25
CA TYR A 49 4.50 -1.36 -0.01
C TYR A 49 5.46 -0.38 0.66
N THR A 50 6.24 0.38 -0.10
CA THR A 50 7.23 1.32 0.46
C THR A 50 6.61 2.64 0.92
N THR A 51 5.41 2.97 0.41
CA THR A 51 4.65 4.18 0.73
C THR A 51 3.72 4.02 1.94
N ILE A 52 3.17 2.82 2.17
CA ILE A 52 2.19 2.57 3.25
C ILE A 52 2.89 1.94 4.45
N ASP A 53 2.95 2.67 5.55
CA ASP A 53 3.61 2.20 6.77
C ASP A 53 2.79 1.13 7.53
N ILE A 54 1.47 1.34 7.66
CA ILE A 54 0.57 0.49 8.46
C ILE A 54 -0.75 0.29 7.71
N VAL A 55 -1.26 -0.95 7.73
CA VAL A 55 -2.63 -1.27 7.32
C VAL A 55 -3.39 -1.86 8.49
N VAL A 56 -4.55 -1.28 8.81
CA VAL A 56 -5.47 -1.78 9.84
C VAL A 56 -6.72 -2.34 9.17
N GLN A 57 -6.91 -3.66 9.24
CA GLN A 57 -8.15 -4.30 8.78
C GLN A 57 -9.21 -4.21 9.86
N MET A 58 -10.39 -3.75 9.47
CA MET A 58 -11.55 -3.68 10.36
C MET A 58 -12.68 -4.57 9.85
N HIS A 59 -13.38 -5.22 10.78
CA HIS A 59 -14.61 -5.95 10.54
C HIS A 59 -15.59 -5.69 11.69
N ASN A 60 -16.82 -5.29 11.38
CA ASN A 60 -17.86 -4.98 12.38
C ASN A 60 -17.37 -4.11 13.55
N ARG A 61 -16.67 -2.99 13.22
CA ARG A 61 -16.09 -2.03 14.16
C ARG A 61 -14.97 -2.58 15.07
N LYS A 62 -14.44 -3.77 14.76
CA LYS A 62 -13.30 -4.37 15.47
C LYS A 62 -12.10 -4.42 14.55
N VAL A 63 -10.91 -4.20 15.10
CA VAL A 63 -9.66 -4.48 14.41
C VAL A 63 -9.47 -5.99 14.37
N THR A 64 -9.26 -6.55 13.18
CA THR A 64 -9.05 -8.00 12.99
C THR A 64 -7.64 -8.34 12.58
N GLU A 65 -6.95 -7.44 11.87
CA GLU A 65 -5.55 -7.62 11.46
C GLU A 65 -4.85 -6.26 11.42
N ILE A 66 -3.56 -6.26 11.71
CA ILE A 66 -2.68 -5.12 11.49
C ILE A 66 -1.47 -5.64 10.71
N PHE A 67 -1.21 -5.05 9.55
CA PHE A 67 0.05 -5.23 8.84
C PHE A 67 0.98 -4.08 9.23
N PHE A 68 2.10 -4.41 9.85
CA PHE A 68 3.19 -3.50 10.16
C PHE A 68 4.50 -4.31 10.15
N ASP A 69 5.29 -4.14 9.10
CA ASP A 69 6.59 -4.81 8.96
C ASP A 69 7.65 -3.81 8.46
N PRO A 70 8.26 -3.03 9.37
CA PRO A 70 9.23 -2.03 9.00
C PRO A 70 10.52 -2.64 8.44
N ILE A 71 10.85 -3.89 8.79
CA ILE A 71 12.07 -4.56 8.31
C ILE A 71 11.89 -4.98 6.85
N TYR A 72 10.74 -5.60 6.52
CA TYR A 72 10.39 -5.92 5.14
C TYR A 72 10.38 -4.68 4.25
N VAL A 73 9.74 -3.60 4.70
CA VAL A 73 9.69 -2.33 3.95
C VAL A 73 11.08 -1.73 3.77
N ALA A 74 11.94 -1.74 4.80
CA ALA A 74 13.32 -1.27 4.69
C ALA A 74 14.13 -2.11 3.68
N ASN A 75 13.99 -3.43 3.70
CA ASN A 75 14.66 -4.32 2.76
C ASN A 75 14.22 -4.10 1.31
N LEU A 76 12.93 -3.83 1.09
CA LEU A 76 12.39 -3.47 -0.23
C LEU A 76 12.93 -2.15 -0.74
N LYS A 77 13.01 -1.12 0.13
CA LYS A 77 13.58 0.19 -0.22
C LYS A 77 15.06 0.10 -0.62
N ASN A 78 15.80 -0.86 -0.08
CA ASN A 78 17.21 -1.08 -0.41
C ASN A 78 17.43 -1.88 -1.70
N GLN A 79 16.37 -2.43 -2.31
CA GLN A 79 16.43 -3.23 -3.54
C GLN A 79 15.96 -2.48 -4.80
N ASN A 80 15.31 -1.33 -4.62
CA ASN A 80 14.90 -0.41 -5.69
C ASN A 80 15.89 0.75 -5.81
#